data_AF-A0A2N2T7Y0-F1
#
_entry.id   AF-A0A2N2T7Y0-F1
#
_cell.length_a   1.000
_cell.length_b   1.000
_cell.length_c   1.000
_cell.angle_alpha   90.00
_cell.angle_beta   90.00
_cell.angle_gamma   90.00
#
_symmetry.space_group_name_H-M   'P 1'
#
loop_
_entity.id
_entity.type
_entity.pdbx_description
1 polymer ?
#
loop_
_entity_poly.entity_id
_entity_poly.type
_entity_poly.pdbx_seq_one_letter_code
_entity_poly.pdbx_strand_id
1 'polypeptide(L)'
;LRALGLQPEVCHLNEGHAAFAVLERARDFMAETDQPFDVALAVTRAGNLFTTHTAVAVGFDRFAPALIEQYLEGYGAKLGLTLDNLLALGRRNPDDPSESFNMAYLAIHGSGAVNGVSRLHGQVSRHLFEPLFPRWPEEEVPIGHVTNGVHMPTWDSPEADDLWTETCGKCRWLGTTETLGHEIRRVSDARLWQFRFDASQSFVAYVRDRLSRQLTASGASPEEVAEAGHFFDPNVLTLGFARRFAAYKRPNMLLHDPERLLRLLTHPQRPVQLIIAGKAHPSDLEGQALIRQWTQFIRHSEARRHVAFLSDYNMLLSEHLVQGVDVWINTPRRPWEACGTSGMKVLVNGGLNLSELDGWWAEA
;
A
#
# COMPACT_ATOMS: atom_id res chain seq x y z
N LEU A 1 7.56 4.95 -26.01
CA LEU A 1 7.87 3.52 -26.26
C LEU A 1 8.43 3.31 -27.67
N ARG A 2 7.77 3.80 -28.72
CA ARG A 2 8.29 3.74 -30.09
C ARG A 2 9.67 4.38 -30.30
N ALA A 3 9.93 5.52 -29.68
CA ALA A 3 11.26 6.15 -29.71
C ALA A 3 12.37 5.24 -29.13
N LEU A 4 12.01 4.23 -28.34
CA LEU A 4 12.90 3.20 -27.80
C LEU A 4 12.86 1.89 -28.61
N GLY A 5 12.15 1.84 -29.74
CA GLY A 5 11.95 0.64 -30.55
C GLY A 5 11.00 -0.39 -29.92
N LEU A 6 10.20 0.00 -28.92
CA LEU A 6 9.30 -0.91 -28.20
C LEU A 6 7.86 -0.80 -28.70
N GLN A 7 7.24 -1.94 -28.98
CA GLN A 7 5.84 -2.09 -29.37
C GLN A 7 5.13 -3.10 -28.45
N PRO A 8 4.79 -2.72 -27.21
CA PRO A 8 4.10 -3.64 -26.31
C PRO A 8 2.66 -3.85 -26.74
N GLU A 9 2.28 -5.12 -26.86
CA GLU A 9 0.90 -5.54 -27.10
C GLU A 9 0.00 -5.13 -25.94
N VAL A 10 0.49 -5.32 -24.70
CA VAL A 10 -0.24 -5.02 -23.46
C VAL A 10 0.43 -3.88 -22.69
N CYS A 11 -0.36 -2.88 -22.31
CA CYS A 11 0.00 -1.81 -21.40
C CYS A 11 -0.86 -1.87 -20.14
N HIS A 12 -0.20 -2.02 -18.99
CA HIS A 12 -0.85 -2.03 -17.69
C HIS A 12 -0.82 -0.64 -17.06
N LEU A 13 -1.98 -0.01 -17.01
CA LEU A 13 -2.24 1.28 -16.39
C LEU A 13 -2.47 1.07 -14.89
N ASN A 14 -1.46 1.40 -14.09
CA ASN A 14 -1.58 1.40 -12.63
C ASN A 14 -2.10 2.77 -12.20
N GLU A 15 -3.34 2.83 -11.73
CA GLU A 15 -4.06 4.04 -11.32
C GLU A 15 -4.28 5.08 -12.45
N GLY A 16 -5.16 6.05 -12.19
CA GLY A 16 -5.59 7.07 -13.17
C GLY A 16 -4.45 7.90 -13.77
N HIS A 17 -3.33 8.11 -13.05
CA HIS A 17 -2.22 8.91 -13.56
C HIS A 17 -1.61 8.39 -14.88
N ALA A 18 -1.79 7.11 -15.20
CA ALA A 18 -1.32 6.50 -16.44
C ALA A 18 -2.33 6.58 -17.61
N ALA A 19 -3.55 7.10 -17.38
CA ALA A 19 -4.66 6.97 -18.32
C ALA A 19 -4.45 7.66 -19.67
N PHE A 20 -3.62 8.70 -19.75
CA PHE A 20 -3.29 9.33 -21.04
C PHE A 20 -2.55 8.40 -22.02
N ALA A 21 -1.97 7.29 -21.53
CA ALA A 21 -1.44 6.25 -22.41
C ALA A 21 -2.51 5.64 -23.33
N VAL A 22 -3.79 5.67 -22.94
CA VAL A 22 -4.93 5.28 -23.80
C VAL A 22 -4.96 6.15 -25.06
N LEU A 23 -4.91 7.47 -24.88
CA LEU A 23 -4.98 8.42 -25.99
C LEU A 23 -3.75 8.32 -26.90
N GLU A 24 -2.57 8.17 -26.30
CA GLU A 24 -1.32 8.06 -27.07
C GLU A 24 -1.27 6.76 -27.87
N ARG A 25 -1.74 5.64 -27.31
CA ARG A 25 -1.82 4.37 -28.05
C ARG A 25 -2.82 4.45 -29.21
N ALA A 26 -3.98 5.08 -28.99
CA ALA A 26 -4.93 5.34 -30.07
C ALA A 26 -4.29 6.21 -31.16
N ARG A 27 -3.64 7.33 -30.80
CA ARG A 27 -2.92 8.20 -31.76
C ARG A 27 -1.88 7.43 -32.58
N ASP A 28 -1.10 6.60 -31.89
CA ASP A 28 -0.04 5.80 -32.49
C ASP A 28 -0.58 4.78 -33.49
N PHE A 29 -1.73 4.17 -33.21
CA PHE A 29 -2.44 3.31 -34.15
C PHE A 29 -2.98 4.10 -35.35
N MET A 30 -3.64 5.25 -35.11
CA MET A 30 -4.13 6.14 -36.18
C MET A 30 -3.02 6.49 -37.16
N ALA A 31 -1.84 6.87 -36.65
CA ALA A 31 -0.70 7.25 -37.49
C ALA A 31 -0.12 6.09 -38.31
N GLU A 32 -0.25 4.84 -37.86
CA GLU A 32 0.24 3.66 -38.59
C GLU A 32 -0.76 3.13 -39.62
N THR A 33 -2.07 3.24 -39.34
CA THR A 33 -3.11 2.57 -40.12
C THR A 33 -4.05 3.52 -40.86
N ASP A 34 -3.90 4.83 -40.67
CA ASP A 34 -4.76 5.88 -41.22
C ASP A 34 -6.26 5.65 -40.87
N GLN A 35 -6.51 5.15 -39.66
CA GLN A 35 -7.86 4.89 -39.15
C GLN A 35 -8.33 6.04 -38.26
N PRO A 36 -9.65 6.31 -38.19
CA PRO A 36 -10.19 7.32 -37.29
C PRO A 36 -10.05 6.90 -35.81
N PHE A 37 -10.20 7.88 -34.92
CA PHE A 37 -9.94 7.70 -33.49
C PHE A 37 -10.86 6.68 -32.82
N ASP A 38 -12.14 6.60 -33.20
CA ASP A 38 -13.09 5.64 -32.68
C ASP A 38 -12.65 4.18 -32.95
N VAL A 39 -12.19 3.92 -34.18
CA VAL A 39 -11.60 2.63 -34.57
C VAL A 39 -10.31 2.39 -33.79
N ALA A 40 -9.43 3.37 -33.73
CA ALA A 40 -8.15 3.24 -33.04
C ALA A 40 -8.32 2.98 -31.52
N LEU A 41 -9.25 3.68 -30.87
CA LEU A 41 -9.57 3.49 -29.46
C LEU A 41 -10.15 2.10 -29.23
N ALA A 42 -11.09 1.65 -30.07
CA ALA A 42 -11.69 0.32 -29.97
C ALA A 42 -10.66 -0.81 -30.12
N VAL A 43 -9.73 -0.70 -31.08
CA VAL A 43 -8.69 -1.70 -31.32
C VAL A 43 -7.66 -1.71 -30.18
N THR A 44 -7.16 -0.55 -29.79
CA THR A 44 -6.09 -0.46 -28.77
C THR A 44 -6.59 -0.80 -27.36
N ARG A 45 -7.89 -0.68 -27.11
CA ARG A 45 -8.55 -1.02 -25.85
C ARG A 45 -8.23 -2.46 -25.40
N ALA A 46 -8.20 -3.43 -26.31
CA ALA A 46 -7.89 -4.82 -25.97
C ALA A 46 -6.49 -5.01 -25.34
N GLY A 47 -5.54 -4.14 -25.71
CA GLY A 47 -4.18 -4.12 -25.16
C GLY A 47 -3.99 -3.23 -23.94
N ASN A 48 -5.05 -2.64 -23.39
CA ASN A 48 -4.98 -1.78 -22.21
C ASN A 48 -5.63 -2.49 -21.01
N LEU A 49 -4.88 -2.61 -19.91
CA LEU A 49 -5.36 -3.16 -18.64
C LEU A 49 -5.31 -2.06 -17.58
N PHE A 50 -6.40 -1.82 -16.86
CA PHE A 50 -6.45 -0.82 -15.81
C PHE A 50 -6.59 -1.47 -14.43
N THR A 51 -5.64 -1.19 -13.53
CA THR A 51 -5.78 -1.53 -12.12
C THR A 51 -5.98 -0.27 -11.30
N THR A 52 -7.07 -0.23 -10.54
CA THR A 52 -7.31 0.82 -9.54
C THR A 52 -6.81 0.37 -8.17
N HIS A 53 -6.15 1.28 -7.45
CA HIS A 53 -5.68 1.06 -6.07
C HIS A 53 -6.45 1.93 -5.07
N THR A 54 -7.51 2.61 -5.53
CA THR A 54 -8.22 3.65 -4.80
C THR A 54 -9.61 3.16 -4.38
N ALA A 55 -9.84 3.08 -3.08
CA ALA A 55 -11.11 2.64 -2.51
C ALA A 55 -12.12 3.78 -2.22
N VAL A 56 -11.78 5.04 -2.57
CA VAL A 56 -12.61 6.22 -2.32
C VAL A 56 -12.62 7.18 -3.50
N ALA A 57 -13.80 7.67 -3.90
CA ALA A 57 -13.97 8.48 -5.10
C ALA A 57 -13.16 9.80 -5.13
N VAL A 58 -12.84 10.35 -3.96
CA VAL A 58 -12.01 11.56 -3.80
C VAL A 58 -10.52 11.31 -4.05
N GLY A 59 -10.11 10.04 -4.13
CA GLY A 59 -8.71 9.66 -4.39
C GLY A 59 -8.34 9.64 -5.87
N PHE A 60 -9.29 9.80 -6.79
CA PHE A 60 -9.04 9.84 -8.22
C PHE A 60 -8.57 11.23 -8.67
N ASP A 61 -7.59 11.25 -9.58
CA ASP A 61 -7.14 12.48 -10.23
C ASP A 61 -8.27 13.09 -11.07
N ARG A 62 -8.59 14.35 -10.78
CA ARG A 62 -9.61 15.13 -11.47
C ARG A 62 -9.04 16.47 -11.90
N PHE A 63 -9.30 16.84 -13.15
CA PHE A 63 -8.86 18.10 -13.73
C PHE A 63 -10.05 18.95 -14.12
N ALA A 64 -9.98 20.25 -13.81
CA ALA A 64 -11.00 21.20 -14.26
C ALA A 64 -11.02 21.25 -15.80
N PRO A 65 -12.19 21.40 -16.45
CA PRO A 65 -12.29 21.42 -17.91
C PRO A 65 -11.36 22.45 -18.58
N ALA A 66 -11.24 23.65 -18.01
CA ALA A 66 -10.35 24.70 -18.51
C ALA A 66 -8.86 24.28 -18.52
N LEU A 67 -8.44 23.38 -17.62
CA LEU A 67 -7.08 22.85 -17.62
C LEU A 67 -6.87 21.85 -18.76
N ILE A 68 -7.87 20.99 -19.02
CA ILE A 68 -7.83 20.07 -20.16
C ILE A 68 -7.84 20.84 -21.47
N GLU A 69 -8.66 21.88 -21.59
CA GLU A 69 -8.65 22.80 -22.73
C GLU A 69 -7.25 23.38 -22.96
N GLN A 70 -6.69 24.03 -21.94
CA GLN A 70 -5.39 24.69 -22.03
C GLN A 70 -4.26 23.76 -22.52
N TYR A 71 -4.23 22.50 -22.05
CA TYR A 71 -3.10 21.60 -22.30
C TYR A 71 -3.36 20.52 -23.35
N LEU A 72 -4.61 20.13 -23.58
CA LEU A 72 -4.95 19.00 -24.44
C LEU A 72 -5.85 19.34 -25.62
N GLU A 73 -6.38 20.55 -25.77
CA GLU A 73 -7.18 20.91 -26.96
C GLU A 73 -6.40 20.67 -28.26
N GLY A 74 -5.18 21.20 -28.34
CA GLY A 74 -4.30 20.99 -29.50
C GLY A 74 -3.86 19.53 -29.69
N TYR A 75 -3.87 18.72 -28.63
CA TYR A 75 -3.62 17.28 -28.72
C TYR A 75 -4.88 16.52 -29.21
N GLY A 76 -6.07 16.91 -28.74
CA GLY A 76 -7.36 16.40 -29.20
C GLY A 76 -7.56 16.60 -30.70
N ALA A 77 -7.13 17.74 -31.23
CA ALA A 77 -7.14 17.99 -32.68
C ALA A 77 -6.30 16.97 -33.47
N LYS A 78 -5.17 16.49 -32.92
CA LYS A 78 -4.36 15.42 -33.54
C LYS A 78 -5.04 14.05 -33.50
N LEU A 79 -6.00 13.87 -32.60
CA LEU A 79 -6.88 12.70 -32.53
C LEU A 79 -8.15 12.89 -33.37
N GLY A 80 -8.32 14.01 -34.08
CA GLY A 80 -9.57 14.32 -34.78
C GLY A 80 -10.77 14.54 -33.85
N LEU A 81 -10.52 14.93 -32.59
CA LEU A 81 -11.55 15.17 -31.58
C LEU A 81 -11.77 16.67 -31.36
N THR A 82 -13.03 17.04 -31.15
CA THR A 82 -13.37 18.32 -30.52
C THR A 82 -13.00 18.28 -29.02
N LEU A 83 -12.87 19.45 -28.41
CA LEU A 83 -12.64 19.54 -26.96
C LEU A 83 -13.72 18.82 -26.16
N ASP A 84 -14.99 18.96 -26.55
CA ASP A 84 -16.12 18.29 -25.90
C ASP A 84 -16.01 16.77 -25.99
N ASN A 85 -15.65 16.23 -27.16
CA ASN A 85 -15.47 14.78 -27.34
C ASN A 85 -14.28 14.27 -26.53
N LEU A 86 -13.20 15.04 -26.42
CA LEU A 86 -12.07 14.69 -25.57
C LEU A 86 -12.50 14.66 -24.10
N LEU A 87 -13.16 15.71 -23.61
CA LEU A 87 -13.63 15.82 -22.24
C LEU A 87 -14.62 14.71 -21.87
N ALA A 88 -15.50 14.33 -22.80
CA ALA A 88 -16.46 13.24 -22.62
C ALA A 88 -15.80 11.91 -22.23
N LEU A 89 -14.57 11.65 -22.68
CA LEU A 89 -13.83 10.42 -22.32
C LEU A 89 -13.49 10.32 -20.82
N GLY A 90 -13.45 11.45 -20.11
CA GLY A 90 -13.16 11.51 -18.67
C GLY A 90 -14.37 11.86 -17.82
N ARG A 91 -15.59 11.89 -18.37
CA ARG A 91 -16.80 12.30 -17.66
C ARG A 91 -17.74 11.13 -17.42
N ARG A 92 -18.53 11.20 -16.34
CA ARG A 92 -19.66 10.31 -16.15
C ARG A 92 -20.80 10.70 -17.09
N ASN A 93 -21.11 11.99 -17.16
CA ASN A 93 -22.09 12.54 -18.09
C ASN A 93 -21.34 13.31 -19.20
N PRO A 94 -21.23 12.73 -20.41
CA PRO A 94 -20.59 13.39 -21.55
C PRO A 94 -21.10 14.81 -21.82
N ASP A 95 -22.39 15.04 -21.56
CA ASP A 95 -23.10 16.28 -21.86
C ASP A 95 -23.01 17.33 -20.74
N ASP A 96 -22.37 17.03 -19.60
CA ASP A 96 -22.17 18.02 -18.52
C ASP A 96 -20.85 18.79 -18.74
N PRO A 97 -20.90 20.06 -19.20
CA PRO A 97 -19.70 20.85 -19.46
C PRO A 97 -18.94 21.22 -18.18
N SER A 98 -19.61 21.18 -17.02
CA SER A 98 -19.03 21.53 -15.72
C SER A 98 -18.33 20.35 -15.04
N GLU A 99 -18.62 19.11 -15.46
CA GLU A 99 -18.02 17.92 -14.87
C GLU A 99 -16.50 17.90 -15.12
N SER A 100 -15.75 17.71 -14.04
CA SER A 100 -14.30 17.59 -14.08
C SER A 100 -13.87 16.33 -14.83
N PHE A 101 -12.75 16.40 -15.53
CA PHE A 101 -12.16 15.28 -16.22
C PHE A 101 -11.52 14.31 -15.23
N ASN A 102 -12.15 13.14 -15.05
CA ASN A 102 -11.70 12.09 -14.16
C ASN A 102 -10.82 11.09 -14.92
N MET A 103 -9.57 10.97 -14.49
CA MET A 103 -8.59 10.09 -15.13
C MET A 103 -8.95 8.61 -15.03
N ALA A 104 -9.63 8.19 -13.95
CA ALA A 104 -10.07 6.81 -13.81
C ALA A 104 -11.17 6.47 -14.84
N TYR A 105 -12.03 7.43 -15.20
CA TYR A 105 -13.05 7.22 -16.22
C TYR A 105 -12.40 7.06 -17.60
N LEU A 106 -11.42 7.92 -17.93
CA LEU A 106 -10.62 7.75 -19.15
C LEU A 106 -9.97 6.36 -19.20
N ALA A 107 -9.37 5.90 -18.10
CA ALA A 107 -8.75 4.58 -18.03
C ALA A 107 -9.77 3.45 -18.27
N ILE A 108 -10.95 3.52 -17.66
CA ILE A 108 -12.02 2.51 -17.81
C ILE A 108 -12.59 2.50 -19.24
N HIS A 109 -12.85 3.67 -19.82
CA HIS A 109 -13.31 3.78 -21.22
C HIS A 109 -12.26 3.30 -22.23
N GLY A 110 -10.98 3.41 -21.87
CA GLY A 110 -9.85 3.01 -22.70
C GLY A 110 -9.32 1.60 -22.51
N SER A 111 -9.84 0.81 -21.56
CA SER A 111 -9.26 -0.48 -21.17
C SER A 111 -10.16 -1.68 -21.43
N GLY A 112 -9.57 -2.77 -21.90
CA GLY A 112 -10.23 -4.05 -22.20
C GLY A 112 -10.54 -4.86 -20.94
N ALA A 113 -9.74 -4.67 -19.89
CA ALA A 113 -10.01 -5.23 -18.57
C ALA A 113 -9.71 -4.22 -17.48
N VAL A 114 -10.48 -4.29 -16.40
CA VAL A 114 -10.33 -3.46 -15.21
C VAL A 114 -10.34 -4.33 -13.97
N ASN A 115 -9.45 -4.09 -13.01
CA ASN A 115 -9.41 -4.85 -11.77
C ASN A 115 -9.10 -4.00 -10.53
N GLY A 116 -9.66 -4.41 -9.40
CA GLY A 116 -9.17 -4.03 -8.08
C GLY A 116 -7.99 -4.90 -7.62
N VAL A 117 -7.50 -4.65 -6.40
CA VAL A 117 -6.28 -5.26 -5.84
C VAL A 117 -6.50 -6.20 -4.66
N SER A 118 -7.75 -6.53 -4.38
CA SER A 118 -8.20 -7.59 -3.47
C SER A 118 -9.64 -7.95 -3.84
N ARG A 119 -10.15 -9.09 -3.35
CA ARG A 119 -11.53 -9.52 -3.61
C ARG A 119 -12.55 -8.49 -3.13
N LEU A 120 -12.39 -8.03 -1.89
CA LEU A 120 -13.27 -7.01 -1.30
C LEU A 120 -13.16 -5.68 -2.07
N HIS A 121 -11.95 -5.30 -2.47
CA HIS A 121 -11.77 -4.08 -3.28
C HIS A 121 -12.40 -4.20 -4.66
N GLY A 122 -12.42 -5.38 -5.29
CA GLY A 122 -13.18 -5.58 -6.52
C GLY A 122 -14.67 -5.25 -6.35
N GLN A 123 -15.28 -5.62 -5.22
CA GLN A 123 -16.66 -5.25 -4.89
C GLN A 123 -16.80 -3.73 -4.69
N VAL A 124 -15.92 -3.11 -3.91
CA VAL A 124 -15.91 -1.64 -3.72
C VAL A 124 -15.74 -0.90 -5.04
N SER A 125 -14.86 -1.36 -5.93
CA SER A 125 -14.65 -0.76 -7.24
C SER A 125 -15.87 -0.88 -8.14
N ARG A 126 -16.61 -2.01 -8.11
CA ARG A 126 -17.88 -2.12 -8.85
C ARG A 126 -18.88 -1.07 -8.40
N HIS A 127 -19.06 -0.89 -7.10
CA HIS A 127 -19.90 0.18 -6.54
C HIS A 127 -19.44 1.58 -6.97
N LEU A 128 -18.14 1.87 -6.87
CA LEU A 128 -17.58 3.19 -7.21
C LEU A 128 -17.78 3.56 -8.69
N PHE A 129 -17.74 2.56 -9.58
CA PHE A 129 -17.81 2.77 -11.03
C PHE A 129 -19.14 2.34 -11.65
N GLU A 130 -20.10 1.83 -10.86
CA GLU A 130 -21.48 1.57 -11.26
C GLU A 130 -22.10 2.73 -12.07
N PRO A 131 -21.85 4.02 -11.75
CA PRO A 131 -22.41 5.12 -12.52
C PRO A 131 -22.00 5.17 -14.01
N LEU A 132 -20.92 4.48 -14.41
CA LEU A 132 -20.51 4.32 -15.82
C LEU A 132 -21.28 3.22 -16.55
N PHE A 133 -22.00 2.36 -15.82
CA PHE A 133 -22.73 1.20 -16.32
C PHE A 133 -24.20 1.23 -15.87
N PRO A 134 -24.98 2.28 -16.18
CA PRO A 134 -26.31 2.52 -15.59
C PRO A 134 -27.37 1.46 -15.90
N ARG A 135 -27.09 0.51 -16.81
CA ARG A 135 -27.99 -0.58 -17.20
C ARG A 135 -27.52 -1.95 -16.70
N TRP A 136 -26.45 -1.99 -15.92
CA TRP A 136 -25.86 -3.22 -15.42
C TRP A 136 -26.12 -3.30 -13.92
N PRO A 137 -26.52 -4.46 -13.38
CA PRO A 137 -26.48 -4.70 -11.94
C PRO A 137 -25.06 -4.48 -11.40
N GLU A 138 -24.93 -3.98 -10.17
CA GLU A 138 -23.62 -3.70 -9.56
C GLU A 138 -22.68 -4.92 -9.61
N GLU A 139 -23.21 -6.13 -9.38
CA GLU A 139 -22.44 -7.38 -9.40
C GLU A 139 -21.89 -7.73 -10.79
N GLU A 140 -22.55 -7.28 -11.86
CA GLU A 140 -22.16 -7.53 -13.25
C GLU A 140 -21.20 -6.47 -13.80
N VAL A 141 -21.03 -5.33 -13.11
CA VAL A 141 -20.07 -4.28 -13.51
C VAL A 141 -18.71 -4.94 -13.77
N PRO A 142 -18.11 -4.76 -14.97
CA PRO A 142 -17.02 -5.60 -15.49
C PRO A 142 -15.66 -5.22 -14.88
N ILE A 143 -15.58 -5.27 -13.56
CA ILE A 143 -14.39 -5.01 -12.76
C ILE A 143 -14.07 -6.27 -11.97
N GLY A 144 -12.92 -6.86 -12.27
CA GLY A 144 -12.39 -8.03 -11.58
C GLY A 144 -11.56 -7.67 -10.36
N HIS A 145 -10.77 -8.63 -9.89
CA HIS A 145 -9.73 -8.38 -8.89
C HIS A 145 -8.51 -9.26 -9.18
N VAL A 146 -7.34 -8.74 -8.85
CA VAL A 146 -6.10 -9.50 -8.73
C VAL A 146 -5.49 -9.11 -7.39
N THR A 147 -5.54 -10.02 -6.41
CA THR A 147 -5.05 -9.73 -5.05
C THR A 147 -3.54 -9.48 -5.10
N ASN A 148 -3.08 -8.36 -4.52
CA ASN A 148 -1.65 -8.04 -4.53
C ASN A 148 -0.82 -9.15 -3.87
N GLY A 149 0.44 -9.23 -4.28
CA GLY A 149 1.45 -10.07 -3.62
C GLY A 149 2.68 -9.26 -3.23
N VAL A 150 3.61 -9.93 -2.55
CA VAL A 150 4.93 -9.39 -2.24
C VAL A 150 6.00 -10.38 -2.68
N HIS A 151 7.14 -9.87 -3.13
CA HIS A 151 8.28 -10.69 -3.49
C HIS A 151 9.00 -11.18 -2.22
N MET A 152 8.73 -12.41 -1.81
CA MET A 152 9.18 -12.95 -0.51
C MET A 152 10.69 -12.82 -0.26
N PRO A 153 11.59 -13.13 -1.22
CA PRO A 153 13.03 -13.02 -1.00
C PRO A 153 13.56 -11.59 -0.75
N THR A 154 12.72 -10.57 -0.95
CA THR A 154 13.07 -9.18 -0.59
C THR A 154 12.75 -8.87 0.88
N TRP A 155 11.91 -9.68 1.53
CA TRP A 155 11.33 -9.35 2.83
C TRP A 155 11.61 -10.38 3.92
N ASP A 156 12.09 -11.57 3.60
CA ASP A 156 12.51 -12.52 4.62
C ASP A 156 13.81 -12.09 5.29
N SER A 157 13.95 -12.42 6.57
CA SER A 157 15.19 -12.24 7.32
C SER A 157 16.18 -13.35 6.96
N PRO A 158 17.49 -13.16 7.24
CA PRO A 158 18.46 -14.25 7.13
C PRO A 158 18.01 -15.51 7.90
N GLU A 159 17.49 -15.34 9.11
CA GLU A 159 17.02 -16.44 9.96
C GLU A 159 15.78 -17.13 9.38
N ALA A 160 14.87 -16.36 8.76
CA ALA A 160 13.71 -16.91 8.07
C ALA A 160 14.16 -17.68 6.83
N ASP A 161 15.06 -17.11 6.02
CA ASP A 161 15.55 -17.76 4.81
C ASP A 161 16.27 -19.08 5.11
N ASP A 162 17.07 -19.13 6.18
CA ASP A 162 17.71 -20.36 6.65
C ASP A 162 16.68 -21.42 7.02
N LEU A 163 15.72 -21.07 7.90
CA LEU A 163 14.68 -21.99 8.36
C LEU A 163 13.87 -22.56 7.19
N TRP A 164 13.41 -21.68 6.30
CA TRP A 164 12.60 -22.08 5.17
C TRP A 164 13.40 -22.83 4.11
N THR A 165 14.69 -22.52 3.91
CA THR A 165 15.56 -23.25 2.99
C THR A 165 15.82 -24.67 3.49
N GLU A 166 16.10 -24.83 4.78
CA GLU A 166 16.29 -26.14 5.42
C GLU A 166 15.03 -27.00 5.31
N THR A 167 13.86 -26.39 5.50
CA THR A 167 12.57 -27.11 5.57
C THR A 167 11.98 -27.38 4.18
N CYS A 168 11.99 -26.39 3.29
CA CYS A 168 11.25 -26.40 2.03
C CYS A 168 12.14 -26.29 0.79
N GLY A 169 13.46 -26.16 0.97
CA GLY A 169 14.43 -25.95 -0.11
C GLY A 169 14.60 -24.48 -0.53
N LYS A 170 15.74 -24.18 -1.15
CA LYS A 170 16.10 -22.81 -1.56
C LYS A 170 15.16 -22.23 -2.63
N CYS A 171 14.49 -23.07 -3.41
CA CYS A 171 13.58 -22.65 -4.48
C CYS A 171 12.10 -22.60 -4.07
N ARG A 172 11.78 -22.63 -2.76
CA ARG A 172 10.42 -22.69 -2.20
C ARG A 172 9.42 -21.67 -2.74
N TRP A 173 9.89 -20.52 -3.23
CA TRP A 173 9.06 -19.44 -3.77
C TRP A 173 8.83 -19.54 -5.28
N LEU A 174 9.48 -20.48 -5.96
CA LEU A 174 9.28 -20.75 -7.39
C LEU A 174 8.16 -21.78 -7.56
N GLY A 175 7.01 -21.33 -8.03
CA GLY A 175 5.85 -22.19 -8.31
C GLY A 175 4.77 -22.14 -7.22
N THR A 176 4.05 -23.24 -7.07
CA THR A 176 2.88 -23.33 -6.18
C THR A 176 3.28 -23.59 -4.73
N THR A 177 2.59 -22.98 -3.78
CA THR A 177 2.88 -23.06 -2.35
C THR A 177 2.17 -24.22 -1.62
N GLU A 178 1.51 -25.12 -2.34
CA GLU A 178 0.61 -26.14 -1.79
C GLU A 178 1.25 -27.04 -0.72
N THR A 179 2.52 -27.40 -0.89
CA THR A 179 3.25 -28.29 0.04
C THR A 179 3.92 -27.56 1.20
N LEU A 180 4.18 -26.24 1.07
CA LEU A 180 4.97 -25.48 2.05
C LEU A 180 4.33 -25.49 3.44
N GLY A 181 3.01 -25.39 3.49
CA GLY A 181 2.26 -25.41 4.75
C GLY A 181 2.35 -26.75 5.47
N HIS A 182 2.47 -27.86 4.75
CA HIS A 182 2.66 -29.19 5.35
C HIS A 182 4.09 -29.32 5.92
N GLU A 183 5.11 -28.95 5.16
CA GLU A 183 6.50 -29.08 5.60
C GLU A 183 6.82 -28.19 6.80
N ILE A 184 6.36 -26.93 6.80
CA ILE A 184 6.63 -26.01 7.92
C ILE A 184 5.98 -26.49 9.24
N ARG A 185 4.84 -27.17 9.18
CA ARG A 185 4.18 -27.75 10.36
C ARG A 185 4.96 -28.90 11.01
N ARG A 186 5.98 -29.43 10.33
CA ARG A 186 6.86 -30.49 10.86
C ARG A 186 8.06 -29.91 11.63
N VAL A 187 8.31 -28.61 11.51
CA VAL A 187 9.35 -27.92 12.28
C VAL A 187 8.94 -27.91 13.76
N SER A 188 9.88 -28.24 14.64
CA SER A 188 9.64 -28.23 16.09
C SER A 188 9.40 -26.80 16.62
N ASP A 189 8.53 -26.67 17.61
CA ASP A 189 8.27 -25.41 18.31
C ASP A 189 9.55 -24.72 18.81
N ALA A 190 10.51 -25.49 19.33
CA ALA A 190 11.79 -24.96 19.80
C ALA A 190 12.60 -24.28 18.68
N ARG A 191 12.57 -24.84 17.46
CA ARG A 191 13.25 -24.26 16.30
C ARG A 191 12.54 -23.00 15.81
N LEU A 192 11.21 -22.99 15.76
CA LEU A 192 10.41 -21.80 15.45
C LEU A 192 10.65 -20.69 16.47
N TRP A 193 10.69 -21.03 17.76
CA TRP A 193 10.95 -20.09 18.84
C TRP A 193 12.35 -19.50 18.74
N GLN A 194 13.38 -20.33 18.52
CA GLN A 194 14.75 -19.84 18.35
C GLN A 194 14.86 -18.88 17.16
N PHE A 195 14.28 -19.26 16.02
CA PHE A 195 14.20 -18.40 14.84
C PHE A 195 13.60 -17.02 15.17
N ARG A 196 12.43 -16.99 15.83
CA ARG A 196 11.79 -15.73 16.21
C ARG A 196 12.61 -14.93 17.22
N PHE A 197 13.23 -15.60 18.18
CA PHE A 197 14.08 -14.96 19.17
C PHE A 197 15.30 -14.28 18.54
N ASP A 198 15.98 -14.96 17.61
CA ASP A 198 17.13 -14.42 16.89
C ASP A 198 16.74 -13.17 16.07
N ALA A 199 15.61 -13.23 15.36
CA ALA A 199 15.07 -12.09 14.62
C ALA A 199 14.73 -10.89 15.55
N SER A 200 14.13 -11.16 16.71
CA SER A 200 13.81 -10.12 17.71
C SER A 200 15.07 -9.50 18.32
N GLN A 201 16.14 -10.27 18.56
CA GLN A 201 17.42 -9.73 19.02
C GLN A 201 18.04 -8.77 18.00
N SER A 202 18.15 -9.21 16.74
CA SER A 202 18.67 -8.39 15.64
C SER A 202 17.86 -7.10 15.48
N PHE A 203 16.54 -7.21 15.58
CA PHE A 203 15.64 -6.06 15.46
C PHE A 203 15.77 -5.06 16.62
N VAL A 204 15.78 -5.51 17.87
CA VAL A 204 15.94 -4.62 19.03
C VAL A 204 17.29 -3.89 18.99
N ALA A 205 18.36 -4.58 18.59
CA ALA A 205 19.66 -3.94 18.40
C ALA A 205 19.61 -2.82 17.33
N TYR A 206 18.95 -3.10 16.20
CA TYR A 206 18.74 -2.11 15.14
C TYR A 206 17.91 -0.90 15.63
N VAL A 207 16.81 -1.13 16.35
CA VAL A 207 15.94 -0.06 16.87
C VAL A 207 16.70 0.84 17.83
N ARG A 208 17.51 0.27 18.74
CA ARG A 208 18.35 1.02 19.68
C ARG A 208 19.33 1.93 18.95
N ASP A 209 20.11 1.38 18.02
CA ASP A 209 21.07 2.17 17.22
C ASP A 209 20.38 3.28 16.41
N ARG A 210 19.28 2.94 15.73
CA ARG A 210 18.51 3.90 14.93
C ARG A 210 17.95 5.02 15.78
N LEU A 211 17.40 4.70 16.95
CA LEU A 211 16.82 5.68 17.88
C LEU A 211 17.91 6.59 18.46
N SER A 212 19.05 6.04 18.88
CA SER A 212 20.20 6.84 19.33
C SER A 212 20.66 7.82 18.25
N ARG A 213 20.83 7.38 16.99
CA ARG A 213 21.19 8.26 15.86
C ARG A 213 20.15 9.35 15.61
N GLN A 214 18.86 9.00 15.68
CA GLN A 214 17.77 9.96 15.51
C GLN A 214 17.80 11.03 16.62
N LEU A 215 18.00 10.62 17.88
CA LEU A 215 18.09 11.53 19.02
C LEU A 215 19.30 12.46 18.88
N THR A 216 20.47 11.93 18.50
CA THR A 216 21.66 12.75 18.21
C THR A 216 21.39 13.78 17.13
N ALA A 217 20.77 13.38 16.01
CA ALA A 217 20.43 14.30 14.92
C ALA A 217 19.42 15.39 15.33
N SER A 218 18.57 15.12 16.32
CA SER A 218 17.63 16.08 16.90
C SER A 218 18.22 16.98 18.00
N GLY A 219 19.49 16.81 18.35
CA GLY A 219 20.17 17.60 19.38
C GLY A 219 19.84 17.18 20.83
N ALA A 220 19.43 15.93 21.05
CA ALA A 220 19.22 15.39 22.41
C ALA A 220 20.53 15.33 23.21
N SER A 221 20.43 15.29 24.55
CA SER A 221 21.62 15.23 25.41
C SER A 221 22.38 13.89 25.26
N PRO A 222 23.70 13.84 25.54
CA PRO A 222 24.45 12.59 25.54
C PRO A 222 23.86 11.51 26.45
N GLU A 223 23.27 11.91 27.59
CA GLU A 223 22.59 11.01 28.52
C GLU A 223 21.33 10.39 27.89
N GLU A 224 20.50 11.20 27.21
CA GLU A 224 19.30 10.70 26.53
C GLU A 224 19.64 9.75 25.38
N VAL A 225 20.71 10.04 24.64
CA VAL A 225 21.20 9.18 23.55
C VAL A 225 21.71 7.83 24.08
N ALA A 226 22.44 7.87 25.20
CA ALA A 226 22.93 6.66 25.87
C ALA A 226 21.78 5.84 26.47
N GLU A 227 20.77 6.49 27.04
CA GLU A 227 19.57 5.81 27.57
C GLU A 227 18.83 5.04 26.46
N ALA A 228 18.67 5.65 25.29
CA ALA A 228 18.01 5.02 24.14
C ALA A 228 18.70 3.73 23.66
N GLY A 229 20.03 3.64 23.84
CA GLY A 229 20.79 2.42 23.56
C GLY A 229 20.40 1.22 24.44
N HIS A 230 19.66 1.46 25.53
CA HIS A 230 19.20 0.44 26.47
C HIS A 230 17.68 0.25 26.45
N PHE A 231 16.94 0.96 25.58
CA PHE A 231 15.49 0.79 25.45
C PHE A 231 15.14 -0.54 24.81
N PHE A 232 13.92 -1.03 25.06
CA PHE A 232 13.38 -2.29 24.50
C PHE A 232 14.10 -3.54 25.01
N ASP A 233 13.43 -4.69 24.97
CA ASP A 233 14.00 -5.98 25.37
C ASP A 233 13.55 -7.04 24.36
N PRO A 234 14.46 -7.84 23.77
CA PRO A 234 14.09 -8.89 22.82
C PRO A 234 13.19 -9.99 23.41
N ASN A 235 13.08 -10.10 24.73
CA ASN A 235 12.17 -11.02 25.41
C ASN A 235 10.75 -10.44 25.60
N VAL A 236 10.52 -9.18 25.23
CA VAL A 236 9.25 -8.49 25.40
C VAL A 236 8.50 -8.45 24.07
N LEU A 237 7.20 -8.76 24.11
CA LEU A 237 6.34 -8.78 22.93
C LEU A 237 6.37 -7.43 22.21
N THR A 238 6.78 -7.45 20.94
CA THR A 238 6.93 -6.26 20.11
C THR A 238 5.79 -6.08 19.13
N LEU A 239 5.05 -4.99 19.31
CA LEU A 239 4.01 -4.53 18.40
C LEU A 239 4.63 -3.59 17.36
N GLY A 240 4.27 -3.76 16.09
CA GLY A 240 4.74 -2.91 15.01
C GLY A 240 3.59 -2.25 14.26
N PHE A 241 3.75 -0.96 13.97
CA PHE A 241 2.86 -0.22 13.08
C PHE A 241 3.70 0.65 12.15
N ALA A 242 3.74 0.35 10.84
CA ALA A 242 4.37 1.29 9.91
C ALA A 242 3.67 1.46 8.56
N ARG A 243 3.12 2.67 8.36
CA ARG A 243 2.27 3.02 7.22
C ARG A 243 2.27 4.54 6.99
N ARG A 244 1.69 4.98 5.88
CA ARG A 244 1.34 6.39 5.70
C ARG A 244 0.36 6.83 6.80
N PHE A 245 0.57 7.99 7.38
CA PHE A 245 -0.33 8.56 8.39
C PHE A 245 -1.48 9.26 7.67
N ALA A 246 -2.61 8.57 7.58
CA ALA A 246 -3.85 9.06 6.97
C ALA A 246 -5.03 8.66 7.86
N ALA A 247 -6.09 9.47 7.89
CA ALA A 247 -7.22 9.31 8.80
C ALA A 247 -7.90 7.92 8.70
N TYR A 248 -8.08 7.39 7.48
CA TYR A 248 -8.70 6.08 7.29
C TYR A 248 -7.88 4.91 7.85
N LYS A 249 -6.54 5.03 7.92
CA LYS A 249 -5.67 3.99 8.48
C LYS A 249 -5.68 3.96 10.01
N ARG A 250 -6.29 4.96 10.65
CA ARG A 250 -6.39 5.15 12.11
C ARG A 250 -5.09 4.84 12.87
N PRO A 251 -3.94 5.45 12.50
CA PRO A 251 -2.67 5.20 13.18
C PRO A 251 -2.69 5.55 14.67
N ASN A 252 -3.65 6.37 15.12
CA ASN A 252 -3.84 6.76 16.52
C ASN A 252 -4.90 5.91 17.26
N MET A 253 -5.40 4.81 16.69
CA MET A 253 -6.46 4.01 17.33
C MET A 253 -6.08 3.53 18.73
N LEU A 254 -4.79 3.20 18.94
CA LEU A 254 -4.27 2.82 20.26
C LEU A 254 -4.27 3.98 21.27
N LEU A 255 -4.23 5.23 20.80
CA LEU A 255 -4.30 6.44 21.64
C LEU A 255 -5.74 6.84 21.98
N HIS A 256 -6.75 6.10 21.54
CA HIS A 256 -8.14 6.33 21.96
C HIS A 256 -8.32 6.14 23.48
N ASP A 257 -7.54 5.22 24.08
CA ASP A 257 -7.49 4.99 25.52
C ASP A 257 -6.01 4.90 25.96
N PRO A 258 -5.35 6.07 26.16
CA PRO A 258 -3.92 6.13 26.44
C PRO A 258 -3.57 5.49 27.80
N GLU A 259 -4.47 5.57 28.78
CA GLU A 259 -4.30 4.92 30.08
C GLU A 259 -4.28 3.40 29.96
N ARG A 260 -5.18 2.83 29.16
CA ARG A 260 -5.15 1.40 28.86
C ARG A 260 -3.89 1.02 28.11
N LEU A 261 -3.44 1.82 27.15
CA LEU A 261 -2.20 1.56 26.44
C LEU A 261 -1.01 1.57 27.40
N LEU A 262 -0.89 2.57 28.29
CA LEU A 262 0.15 2.62 29.32
C LEU A 262 0.14 1.38 30.21
N ARG A 263 -1.04 0.96 30.72
CA ARG A 263 -1.14 -0.27 31.53
C ARG A 263 -0.65 -1.52 30.81
N LEU A 264 -0.81 -1.62 29.49
CA LEU A 264 -0.29 -2.74 28.70
C LEU A 264 1.24 -2.62 28.56
N LEU A 265 1.73 -1.44 28.19
CA LEU A 265 3.16 -1.18 27.99
C LEU A 265 3.96 -1.47 29.27
N THR A 266 3.44 -1.07 30.43
CA THR A 266 4.13 -1.14 31.72
C THR A 266 3.69 -2.33 32.59
N HIS A 267 2.97 -3.31 32.04
CA HIS A 267 2.46 -4.44 32.82
C HIS A 267 3.63 -5.20 33.50
N PRO A 268 3.58 -5.45 34.83
CA PRO A 268 4.75 -5.89 35.60
C PRO A 268 5.28 -7.28 35.23
N GLN A 269 4.43 -8.14 34.68
CA GLN A 269 4.79 -9.53 34.32
C GLN A 269 4.78 -9.79 32.81
N ARG A 270 4.12 -8.92 32.04
CA ARG A 270 3.80 -9.12 30.62
C ARG A 270 3.78 -7.78 29.89
N PRO A 271 4.87 -6.98 29.99
CA PRO A 271 4.92 -5.70 29.32
C PRO A 271 4.84 -5.94 27.80
N VAL A 272 4.49 -4.89 27.07
CA VAL A 272 4.60 -4.87 25.61
C VAL A 272 5.42 -3.67 25.20
N GLN A 273 6.01 -3.74 24.01
CA GLN A 273 6.69 -2.62 23.40
C GLN A 273 6.09 -2.31 22.03
N LEU A 274 6.14 -1.05 21.60
CA LEU A 274 5.50 -0.58 20.38
C LEU A 274 6.47 0.23 19.52
N ILE A 275 6.71 -0.23 18.31
CA ILE A 275 7.51 0.46 17.30
C ILE A 275 6.59 1.02 16.23
N ILE A 276 6.64 2.33 16.05
CA ILE A 276 5.80 3.08 15.11
C ILE A 276 6.71 3.73 14.07
N ALA A 277 6.33 3.68 12.80
CA ALA A 277 7.01 4.43 11.76
C ALA A 277 6.03 4.92 10.69
N GLY A 278 6.33 6.03 10.04
CA GLY A 278 5.49 6.51 8.95
C GLY A 278 5.71 7.96 8.62
N LYS A 279 5.02 8.38 7.56
CA LYS A 279 5.05 9.76 7.04
C LYS A 279 3.62 10.22 6.76
N ALA A 280 3.35 11.48 7.05
CA ALA A 280 2.18 12.19 6.56
C ALA A 280 2.56 12.96 5.28
N HIS A 281 1.61 13.18 4.39
CA HIS A 281 1.84 14.05 3.23
C HIS A 281 2.08 15.50 3.72
N PRO A 282 2.96 16.30 3.09
CA PRO A 282 3.23 17.68 3.51
C PRO A 282 1.98 18.57 3.59
N SER A 283 0.99 18.31 2.74
CA SER A 283 -0.30 19.03 2.72
C SER A 283 -1.40 18.39 3.59
N ASP A 284 -1.14 17.21 4.20
CA ASP A 284 -2.12 16.51 5.03
C ASP A 284 -1.97 16.92 6.51
N LEU A 285 -2.67 17.98 6.89
CA LEU A 285 -2.65 18.52 8.25
C LEU A 285 -3.21 17.54 9.29
N GLU A 286 -4.19 16.72 8.91
CA GLU A 286 -4.74 15.68 9.79
C GLU A 286 -3.70 14.60 10.05
N GLY A 287 -3.06 14.08 9.00
CA GLY A 287 -1.95 13.12 9.10
C GLY A 287 -0.81 13.63 9.99
N GLN A 288 -0.44 14.90 9.85
CA GLN A 288 0.57 15.53 10.72
C GLN A 288 0.12 15.64 12.18
N ALA A 289 -1.17 15.93 12.43
CA ALA A 289 -1.72 15.95 13.77
C ALA A 289 -1.65 14.58 14.45
N LEU A 290 -1.89 13.49 13.70
CA LEU A 290 -1.76 12.12 14.19
C LEU A 290 -0.32 11.79 14.63
N ILE A 291 0.69 12.26 13.88
CA ILE A 291 2.10 12.11 14.29
C ILE A 291 2.36 12.91 15.58
N ARG A 292 1.86 14.15 15.69
CA ARG A 292 2.03 14.97 16.90
C ARG A 292 1.43 14.30 18.14
N GLN A 293 0.27 13.66 18.03
CA GLN A 293 -0.35 12.91 19.14
C GLN A 293 0.58 11.82 19.67
N TRP A 294 1.19 11.03 18.78
CA TRP A 294 2.16 10.01 19.17
C TRP A 294 3.41 10.61 19.80
N THR A 295 3.97 11.67 19.22
CA THR A 295 5.14 12.35 19.79
C THR A 295 4.85 12.89 21.20
N GLN A 296 3.65 13.43 21.44
CA GLN A 296 3.22 13.87 22.77
C GLN A 296 3.08 12.70 23.74
N PHE A 297 2.43 11.61 23.31
CA PHE A 297 2.26 10.41 24.13
C PHE A 297 3.62 9.80 24.56
N ILE A 298 4.56 9.68 23.62
CA ILE A 298 5.90 9.09 23.86
C ILE A 298 6.74 9.94 24.82
N ARG A 299 6.49 11.25 24.90
CA ARG A 299 7.19 12.15 25.84
C ARG A 299 6.80 11.93 27.30
N HIS A 300 5.69 11.25 27.59
CA HIS A 300 5.39 10.83 28.96
C HIS A 300 6.43 9.82 29.46
N SER A 301 6.91 10.03 30.69
CA SER A 301 8.03 9.27 31.27
C SER A 301 7.78 7.75 31.28
N GLU A 302 6.54 7.33 31.53
CA GLU A 302 6.17 5.92 31.59
C GLU A 302 6.11 5.25 30.20
N ALA A 303 5.87 6.01 29.13
CA ALA A 303 5.77 5.46 27.76
C ALA A 303 7.12 5.44 27.04
N ARG A 304 8.02 6.39 27.35
CA ARG A 304 9.28 6.66 26.62
C ARG A 304 10.16 5.44 26.41
N ARG A 305 10.18 4.50 27.37
CA ARG A 305 11.00 3.27 27.31
C ARG A 305 10.35 2.11 26.55
N HIS A 306 9.05 2.21 26.29
CA HIS A 306 8.23 1.15 25.70
C HIS A 306 7.74 1.49 24.29
N VAL A 307 7.83 2.75 23.86
CA VAL A 307 7.35 3.19 22.55
C VAL A 307 8.42 4.01 21.83
N ALA A 308 8.70 3.65 20.57
CA ALA A 308 9.53 4.44 19.67
C ALA A 308 8.76 4.85 18.42
N PHE A 309 8.91 6.12 18.04
CA PHE A 309 8.56 6.59 16.70
C PHE A 309 9.84 6.72 15.87
N LEU A 310 10.01 5.85 14.89
CA LEU A 310 11.15 5.85 13.97
C LEU A 310 10.82 6.69 12.74
N SER A 311 11.58 7.77 12.58
CA SER A 311 11.44 8.72 11.48
C SER A 311 12.00 8.18 10.17
N ASP A 312 11.56 8.81 9.08
CA ASP A 312 12.00 8.52 7.72
C ASP A 312 11.74 7.08 7.25
N TYR A 313 10.50 6.61 7.46
CA TYR A 313 10.06 5.30 6.95
C TYR A 313 10.29 5.15 5.45
N ASN A 314 11.02 4.11 5.08
CA ASN A 314 11.45 3.75 3.74
C ASN A 314 11.56 2.21 3.63
N MET A 315 12.02 1.69 2.49
CA MET A 315 12.15 0.24 2.30
C MET A 315 13.12 -0.43 3.29
N LEU A 316 14.27 0.18 3.57
CA LEU A 316 15.25 -0.37 4.51
C LEU A 316 14.67 -0.47 5.93
N LEU A 317 14.01 0.58 6.41
CA LEU A 317 13.34 0.50 7.71
C LEU A 317 12.17 -0.51 7.69
N SER A 318 11.46 -0.62 6.56
CA SER A 318 10.40 -1.62 6.40
C SER A 318 10.93 -3.03 6.56
N GLU A 319 12.08 -3.34 5.95
CA GLU A 319 12.75 -4.64 6.02
C GLU A 319 13.01 -5.05 7.47
N HIS A 320 13.71 -4.21 8.24
CA HIS A 320 13.97 -4.50 9.66
C HIS A 320 12.69 -4.65 10.49
N LEU A 321 11.67 -3.82 10.24
CA LEU A 321 10.41 -3.90 10.97
C LEU A 321 9.67 -5.22 10.70
N VAL A 322 9.51 -5.62 9.43
CA VAL A 322 8.73 -6.82 9.09
C VAL A 322 9.47 -8.12 9.41
N GLN A 323 10.80 -8.07 9.52
CA GLN A 323 11.62 -9.20 9.98
C GLN A 323 11.53 -9.38 11.50
N GLY A 324 11.52 -8.28 12.26
CA GLY A 324 11.65 -8.31 13.71
C GLY A 324 10.36 -8.32 14.52
N VAL A 325 9.33 -7.60 14.08
CA VAL A 325 8.08 -7.40 14.86
C VAL A 325 7.34 -8.72 15.09
N ASP A 326 6.83 -8.91 16.30
CA ASP A 326 6.04 -10.10 16.66
C ASP A 326 4.58 -9.97 16.23
N VAL A 327 3.97 -8.78 16.41
CA VAL A 327 2.58 -8.51 16.01
C VAL A 327 2.50 -7.23 15.20
N TRP A 328 2.14 -7.36 13.93
CA TRP A 328 1.89 -6.26 13.02
C TRP A 328 0.46 -5.75 13.16
N ILE A 329 0.31 -4.51 13.61
CA ILE A 329 -0.98 -3.88 13.85
C ILE A 329 -1.41 -3.11 12.60
N ASN A 330 -2.66 -3.32 12.22
CA ASN A 330 -3.30 -2.56 11.15
C ASN A 330 -4.77 -2.32 11.44
N THR A 331 -5.19 -1.06 11.49
CA THR A 331 -6.56 -0.70 11.91
C THR A 331 -7.26 0.17 10.86
N PRO A 332 -7.31 -0.23 9.57
CA PRO A 332 -7.94 0.59 8.56
C PRO A 332 -9.45 0.58 8.74
N ARG A 333 -10.13 1.70 8.49
CA ARG A 333 -11.61 1.72 8.47
C ARG A 333 -12.09 0.92 7.28
N ARG A 334 -12.81 -0.18 7.52
CA ARG A 334 -13.46 -0.95 6.46
C ARG A 334 -14.51 -0.10 5.72
N PRO A 335 -14.59 -0.13 4.37
CA PRO A 335 -13.81 -0.94 3.41
C PRO A 335 -12.70 -0.12 2.69
N TRP A 336 -12.04 0.80 3.38
CA TRP A 336 -11.18 1.81 2.75
C TRP A 336 -9.72 1.36 2.54
N GLU A 337 -9.31 0.18 3.01
CA GLU A 337 -8.05 -0.43 2.61
C GLU A 337 -8.26 -1.29 1.35
N ALA A 338 -7.78 -0.81 0.20
CA ALA A 338 -7.90 -1.55 -1.06
C ALA A 338 -7.24 -2.94 -1.00
N CYS A 339 -6.08 -3.06 -0.37
CA CYS A 339 -5.41 -4.34 -0.18
C CYS A 339 -4.53 -4.24 1.06
N GLY A 340 -3.39 -3.55 0.94
CA GLY A 340 -2.38 -3.42 1.98
C GLY A 340 -1.40 -4.59 1.94
N THR A 341 -0.13 -4.33 1.63
CA THR A 341 0.85 -5.41 1.43
C THR A 341 1.81 -5.60 2.60
N SER A 342 1.87 -4.67 3.56
CA SER A 342 2.84 -4.75 4.66
C SER A 342 2.59 -5.94 5.59
N GLY A 343 1.34 -6.32 5.82
CA GLY A 343 1.01 -7.50 6.63
C GLY A 343 1.42 -8.82 5.98
N MET A 344 1.42 -8.89 4.63
CA MET A 344 1.90 -10.07 3.88
C MET A 344 3.41 -10.30 4.10
N LYS A 345 4.19 -9.22 4.18
CA LYS A 345 5.65 -9.26 4.37
C LYS A 345 6.05 -9.84 5.73
N VAL A 346 5.21 -9.66 6.74
CA VAL A 346 5.47 -10.10 8.11
C VAL A 346 5.34 -11.63 8.24
N LEU A 347 4.50 -12.26 7.42
CA LEU A 347 4.17 -13.68 7.53
C LEU A 347 5.37 -14.61 7.28
N VAL A 348 6.21 -14.31 6.29
CA VAL A 348 7.40 -15.13 5.99
C VAL A 348 8.39 -15.11 7.15
N ASN A 349 8.37 -14.05 7.95
CA ASN A 349 9.20 -13.87 9.14
C ASN A 349 8.55 -14.43 10.41
N GLY A 350 7.41 -15.12 10.31
CA GLY A 350 6.71 -15.71 11.46
C GLY A 350 6.07 -14.70 12.40
N GLY A 351 5.94 -13.44 11.98
CA GLY A 351 5.16 -12.45 12.73
C GLY A 351 3.65 -12.62 12.51
N LEU A 352 2.86 -12.17 13.48
CA LEU A 352 1.41 -12.26 13.47
C LEU A 352 0.78 -10.95 12.99
N ASN A 353 -0.44 -11.00 12.47
CA ASN A 353 -1.21 -9.81 12.11
C ASN A 353 -2.36 -9.60 13.11
N LEU A 354 -2.56 -8.36 13.53
CA LEU A 354 -3.74 -7.90 14.25
C LEU A 354 -4.43 -6.83 13.41
N SER A 355 -5.54 -7.19 12.77
CA SER A 355 -6.24 -6.29 11.85
C SER A 355 -7.75 -6.50 11.77
N GLU A 356 -8.43 -5.54 11.16
CA GLU A 356 -9.83 -5.66 10.73
C GLU A 356 -9.91 -6.44 9.41
N LEU A 357 -11.00 -7.18 9.18
CA LEU A 357 -11.25 -7.96 7.96
C LEU A 357 -11.53 -7.04 6.76
N ASP A 358 -10.48 -6.40 6.27
CA ASP A 358 -10.45 -5.46 5.15
C ASP A 358 -9.25 -5.73 4.23
N GLY A 359 -9.33 -5.29 2.98
CA GLY A 359 -8.31 -5.53 1.97
C GLY A 359 -7.91 -7.01 1.83
N TRP A 360 -6.60 -7.28 1.81
CA TRP A 360 -6.09 -8.66 1.69
C TRP A 360 -6.41 -9.54 2.89
N TRP A 361 -6.57 -8.95 4.07
CA TRP A 361 -6.70 -9.70 5.32
C TRP A 361 -8.05 -10.44 5.40
N ALA A 362 -9.06 -9.98 4.66
CA ALA A 362 -10.33 -10.67 4.52
C ALA A 362 -10.22 -11.99 3.70
N GLU A 363 -9.11 -12.20 3.00
CA GLU A 363 -8.86 -13.39 2.16
C GLU A 363 -7.84 -14.36 2.77
N ALA A 364 -7.14 -13.95 3.84
CA ALA A 364 -5.94 -14.59 4.38
C ALA A 364 -6.21 -15.81 5.27
#